data_AF-H1V9U5-F1
#
_entry.id   AF-H1V9U5-F1
#
_cell.length_a   1.000
_cell.length_b   1.000
_cell.length_c   1.000
_cell.angle_alpha   90.00
_cell.angle_beta   90.00
_cell.angle_gamma   90.00
#
_symmetry.space_group_name_H-M   'P 1'
#
loop_
_entity.id
_entity.type
_entity.pdbx_description
1 polymer ?
#
loop_
_entity_poly.entity_id
_entity_poly.type
_entity_poly.pdbx_seq_one_letter_code
_entity_poly.pdbx_strand_id
1 'polypeptide(L)'
;MDPVPTSIQKVQASLEPYIKPREQVAYIRRALALHLQACGHSSMIREPLSLADALCRVTPTQEVRGLQKEYLRALDANLKARNEYKNTRDETTTAAPSLHKNLDSRDQVEEHVALVKLGQKRRRLQAVHKYLDLLVRQPAASSDFLDLEDIFRNSPALPNVPKDVVSGFAVSASTAKTDLGGLAGQLEKVVLRAKLLLKREEQLLADVRQSTMSLAGQVSDEAKAHALDATRTELINWIEAELSKVSGESEDNTSSQRNGFNSRSEQETIDRHLAEIKDKYRRYTAARKTVLSVISEQRQPVLKPGKENTLSSGQSHSITLAPTAHLLVPYLDKLLSLSREQKGMIAQKSHVHNILVKQAKETRQALDHLAEESQLLPRHPMSGTSRPKSSFGEDFSAVVSEKSMSSDSVKPWVSAADSAKIATLEVVAEKIEEGQVALESSMAALQEIDRLLGQGRQVPEREAVGDATEEDIWLGQGSANKG
;
A
#
# COMPACT_ATOMS: atom_id res chain seq x y z
N MET A 1 -32.30 -35.01 4.06
CA MET A 1 -32.37 -34.56 2.65
C MET A 1 -32.48 -33.06 2.69
N ASP A 2 -31.33 -32.39 2.72
CA ASP A 2 -31.27 -30.95 2.96
C ASP A 2 -31.69 -30.17 1.70
N PRO A 3 -32.44 -29.06 1.84
CA PRO A 3 -32.93 -28.30 0.71
C PRO A 3 -31.77 -27.63 -0.03
N VAL A 4 -31.58 -28.03 -1.29
CA VAL A 4 -30.57 -27.47 -2.19
C VAL A 4 -30.75 -25.94 -2.29
N PRO A 5 -29.69 -25.13 -2.08
CA PRO A 5 -29.79 -23.67 -2.08
C PRO A 5 -30.30 -23.13 -3.42
N THR A 6 -31.13 -22.09 -3.36
CA THR A 6 -31.85 -21.49 -4.50
C THR A 6 -30.95 -21.01 -5.65
N SER A 7 -29.67 -20.76 -5.38
CA SER A 7 -28.65 -20.46 -6.40
C SER A 7 -28.36 -21.66 -7.30
N ILE A 8 -28.29 -22.87 -6.73
CA ILE A 8 -28.03 -24.11 -7.47
C ILE A 8 -29.24 -24.46 -8.34
N GLN A 9 -30.46 -24.22 -7.85
CA GLN A 9 -31.68 -24.45 -8.64
C GLN A 9 -31.76 -23.54 -9.89
N LYS A 10 -31.32 -22.28 -9.78
CA LYS A 10 -31.26 -21.37 -10.94
C LYS A 10 -30.23 -21.83 -11.97
N VAL A 11 -29.06 -22.28 -11.51
CA VAL A 11 -28.01 -22.82 -12.38
C VAL A 11 -28.49 -24.11 -13.04
N GLN A 12 -29.13 -25.00 -12.29
CA GLN A 12 -29.70 -26.24 -12.80
C GLN A 12 -30.78 -25.98 -13.86
N ALA A 13 -31.70 -25.04 -13.62
CA ALA A 13 -32.71 -24.65 -14.62
C ALA A 13 -32.09 -24.04 -15.89
N SER A 14 -31.00 -23.29 -15.77
CA SER A 14 -30.28 -22.76 -16.95
C SER A 14 -29.51 -23.83 -17.73
N LEU A 15 -29.07 -24.90 -17.06
CA LEU A 15 -28.30 -25.98 -17.66
C LEU A 15 -29.18 -27.14 -18.14
N GLU A 16 -30.40 -27.28 -17.62
CA GLU A 16 -31.35 -28.34 -17.98
C GLU A 16 -31.56 -28.51 -19.51
N PRO A 17 -31.68 -27.43 -20.32
CA PRO A 17 -31.83 -27.57 -21.77
C PRO A 17 -30.58 -28.18 -22.45
N TYR A 18 -29.41 -28.01 -21.83
CA TYR A 18 -28.10 -28.43 -22.33
C TYR A 18 -27.62 -29.76 -21.73
N ILE A 19 -28.23 -30.22 -20.64
CA ILE A 19 -27.96 -31.52 -20.03
C ILE A 19 -28.80 -32.57 -20.77
N LYS A 20 -28.17 -33.30 -21.69
CA LYS A 20 -28.82 -34.39 -22.43
C LYS A 20 -28.64 -35.74 -21.71
N PRO A 21 -29.61 -36.67 -21.81
CA PRO A 21 -29.47 -38.02 -21.26
C PRO A 21 -28.28 -38.74 -21.91
N ARG A 22 -27.67 -39.66 -21.16
CA ARG A 22 -26.42 -40.33 -21.53
C ARG A 22 -26.49 -41.00 -22.91
N GLU A 23 -27.65 -41.53 -23.28
CA GLU A 23 -27.92 -42.15 -24.58
C GLU A 23 -27.89 -41.14 -25.73
N GLN A 24 -28.53 -39.97 -25.56
CA GLN A 24 -28.48 -38.90 -26.54
C GLN A 24 -27.06 -38.34 -26.68
N VAL A 25 -26.31 -38.23 -25.58
CA VAL A 25 -24.90 -37.82 -25.63
C VAL A 25 -24.05 -38.86 -26.38
N ALA A 26 -24.27 -40.16 -26.15
CA ALA A 26 -23.58 -41.22 -26.87
C ALA A 26 -23.92 -41.21 -28.37
N TYR A 27 -25.19 -40.99 -28.72
CA TYR A 27 -25.64 -40.83 -30.11
C TYR A 27 -25.01 -39.60 -30.77
N ILE A 28 -25.01 -38.44 -30.11
CA ILE A 28 -24.38 -37.22 -30.60
C ILE A 28 -22.87 -37.43 -30.79
N ARG A 29 -22.18 -38.07 -29.84
CA ARG A 29 -20.75 -38.40 -29.97
C ARG A 29 -20.48 -39.33 -31.14
N ARG A 30 -21.33 -40.33 -31.38
CA ARG A 30 -21.21 -41.24 -32.53
C ARG A 30 -21.45 -40.51 -33.85
N ALA A 31 -22.48 -39.68 -33.92
CA ALA A 31 -22.78 -38.87 -35.09
C ALA A 31 -21.65 -37.87 -35.40
N LEU A 32 -21.12 -37.19 -34.38
CA LEU A 32 -19.98 -36.30 -34.52
C LEU A 32 -18.71 -37.05 -34.92
N ALA A 33 -18.45 -38.24 -34.35
CA ALA A 33 -17.32 -39.06 -34.75
C ALA A 33 -17.41 -39.45 -36.24
N LEU A 34 -18.59 -39.80 -36.73
CA LEU A 34 -18.84 -40.09 -38.15
C LEU A 34 -18.68 -38.84 -39.03
N HIS A 35 -19.19 -37.68 -38.61
CA HIS A 35 -19.00 -36.42 -39.34
C HIS A 35 -17.54 -35.96 -39.36
N LEU A 36 -16.81 -36.11 -38.25
CA LEU A 36 -15.38 -35.79 -38.19
C LEU A 36 -14.57 -36.74 -39.06
N GLN A 37 -14.94 -38.02 -39.11
CA GLN A 37 -14.35 -38.99 -40.04
C GLN A 37 -14.64 -38.63 -41.51
N ALA A 38 -15.84 -38.11 -41.81
CA ALA A 38 -16.20 -37.67 -43.16
C ALA A 38 -15.52 -36.34 -43.57
N CYS A 39 -15.29 -35.43 -42.62
CA CYS A 39 -14.63 -34.14 -42.89
C CYS A 39 -13.09 -34.24 -42.90
N GLY A 40 -12.51 -35.30 -42.33
CA GLY A 40 -11.06 -35.47 -42.22
C GLY A 40 -10.41 -36.01 -43.50
N HIS A 41 -9.96 -35.13 -44.38
CA HIS A 41 -9.06 -35.45 -45.50
C HIS A 41 -7.56 -35.52 -45.09
N SER A 42 -7.24 -35.89 -43.86
CA SER A 42 -5.84 -36.18 -43.50
C SER A 42 -5.79 -37.14 -42.32
N SER A 43 -5.00 -38.21 -42.50
CA SER A 43 -4.59 -39.26 -41.57
C SER A 43 -5.30 -39.33 -40.21
N MET A 44 -5.96 -40.46 -39.93
CA MET A 44 -6.22 -41.05 -38.61
C MET A 44 -5.96 -40.09 -37.44
N ILE A 45 -7.03 -39.49 -36.90
CA ILE A 45 -6.99 -38.62 -35.71
C ILE A 45 -6.42 -39.45 -34.53
N ARG A 46 -5.09 -39.47 -34.40
CA ARG A 46 -4.33 -40.14 -33.33
C ARG A 46 -3.89 -39.15 -32.25
N GLU A 47 -3.99 -37.85 -32.51
CA GLU A 47 -3.76 -36.82 -31.52
C GLU A 47 -5.07 -36.34 -30.89
N PRO A 48 -5.09 -36.10 -29.57
CA PRO A 48 -6.25 -35.53 -28.92
C PRO A 48 -6.52 -34.15 -29.52
N LEU A 49 -7.77 -33.89 -29.93
CA LEU A 49 -8.26 -32.63 -30.53
C LEU A 49 -7.93 -31.36 -29.72
N SER A 50 -7.43 -31.52 -28.49
CA SER A 50 -6.87 -30.45 -27.66
C SER A 50 -5.54 -29.87 -28.17
N LEU A 51 -4.86 -30.52 -29.11
CA LEU A 51 -3.54 -30.14 -29.64
C LEU A 51 -3.56 -29.90 -31.16
N ALA A 52 -4.71 -29.56 -31.75
CA ALA A 52 -4.72 -29.12 -33.14
C ALA A 52 -3.93 -27.81 -33.29
N ASP A 53 -2.91 -27.85 -34.14
CA ASP A 53 -1.96 -26.79 -34.41
C ASP A 53 -2.64 -25.44 -34.74
N ALA A 54 -2.14 -24.35 -34.16
CA ALA A 54 -2.70 -23.00 -34.25
C ALA A 54 -2.62 -22.38 -35.66
N LEU A 55 -2.22 -23.18 -36.66
CA LEU A 55 -2.02 -22.82 -38.06
C LEU A 55 -3.10 -23.36 -39.00
N CYS A 56 -4.09 -24.12 -38.49
CA CYS A 56 -5.22 -24.57 -39.30
C CYS A 56 -6.07 -23.36 -39.75
N ARG A 57 -5.82 -22.87 -40.98
CA ARG A 57 -6.72 -21.97 -41.68
C ARG A 57 -8.01 -22.72 -41.99
N VAL A 58 -9.03 -22.47 -41.17
CA VAL A 58 -10.38 -22.99 -41.43
C VAL A 58 -10.95 -22.24 -42.61
N THR A 59 -10.87 -22.82 -43.81
CA THR A 59 -11.64 -22.34 -44.95
C THR A 59 -13.12 -22.65 -44.69
N PRO A 60 -14.02 -21.64 -44.75
CA PRO A 60 -15.44 -21.90 -44.57
C PRO A 60 -15.93 -22.71 -45.78
N THR A 61 -16.10 -24.02 -45.60
CA THR A 61 -16.86 -24.82 -46.56
C THR A 61 -18.29 -24.31 -46.61
N GLN A 62 -18.85 -24.27 -47.82
CA GLN A 62 -20.08 -23.56 -48.18
C GLN A 62 -21.36 -24.10 -47.51
N GLU A 63 -21.24 -25.15 -46.70
CA GLU A 63 -22.32 -25.89 -46.05
C GLU A 63 -22.60 -25.44 -44.59
N VAL A 64 -21.76 -24.56 -44.02
CA VAL A 64 -21.90 -24.16 -42.61
C VAL A 64 -22.97 -23.07 -42.45
N ARG A 65 -24.13 -23.41 -41.88
CA ARG A 65 -25.26 -22.50 -41.64
C ARG A 65 -25.57 -22.33 -40.13
N GLY A 66 -25.98 -21.12 -39.72
CA GLY A 66 -26.39 -20.81 -38.34
C GLY A 66 -25.23 -20.55 -37.37
N LEU A 67 -25.39 -20.95 -36.11
CA LEU A 67 -24.45 -20.71 -34.99
C LEU A 67 -23.02 -21.17 -35.29
N GLN A 68 -22.86 -22.25 -36.05
CA GLN A 68 -21.55 -22.76 -36.44
C GLN A 68 -20.78 -21.75 -37.31
N LYS A 69 -21.48 -20.98 -38.16
CA LYS A 69 -20.87 -19.92 -38.99
C LYS A 69 -20.41 -18.74 -38.13
N GLU A 70 -21.20 -18.39 -37.12
CA GLU A 70 -20.84 -17.34 -36.16
C GLU A 70 -19.65 -17.75 -35.29
N TYR A 71 -19.61 -19.01 -34.85
CA TYR A 71 -18.49 -19.58 -34.13
C TYR A 71 -17.20 -19.57 -34.98
N LEU A 72 -17.27 -20.01 -36.24
CA LEU A 72 -16.11 -19.97 -37.14
C LEU A 72 -15.64 -18.53 -37.42
N ARG A 73 -16.57 -17.59 -37.56
CA ARG A 73 -16.24 -16.16 -37.69
C ARG A 73 -15.56 -15.61 -36.43
N ALA A 74 -16.06 -15.97 -35.25
CA ALA A 74 -15.48 -15.56 -33.98
C ALA A 74 -14.09 -16.18 -33.77
N LEU A 75 -13.89 -17.43 -34.22
CA LEU A 75 -12.62 -18.11 -34.17
C LEU A 75 -11.59 -17.47 -35.11
N ASP A 76 -11.97 -17.15 -36.35
CA ASP A 76 -11.10 -16.40 -37.29
C ASP A 76 -10.73 -15.02 -36.73
N ALA A 77 -11.70 -14.29 -36.16
CA ALA A 77 -11.44 -13.01 -35.49
C ALA A 77 -10.48 -13.16 -34.29
N ASN A 78 -10.62 -14.24 -33.51
CA ASN A 78 -9.72 -14.52 -32.39
C ASN A 78 -8.29 -14.83 -32.85
N LEU A 79 -8.15 -15.64 -33.91
CA LEU A 79 -6.85 -15.93 -34.51
C LEU A 79 -6.18 -14.67 -35.07
N LYS A 80 -6.94 -13.80 -35.75
CA LYS A 80 -6.46 -12.50 -36.21
C LYS A 80 -5.99 -11.62 -35.05
N ALA A 81 -6.80 -11.47 -34.01
CA ALA A 81 -6.43 -10.69 -32.83
C ALA A 81 -5.18 -11.24 -32.12
N ARG A 82 -5.03 -12.58 -32.06
CA ARG A 82 -3.83 -13.21 -31.50
C ARG A 82 -2.59 -12.96 -32.35
N ASN A 83 -2.71 -12.97 -33.67
CA ASN A 83 -1.60 -12.68 -34.58
C ASN A 83 -1.22 -11.20 -34.51
N GLU A 84 -2.19 -10.29 -34.49
CA GLU A 84 -1.95 -8.86 -34.28
C GLU A 84 -1.28 -8.57 -32.93
N TYR A 85 -1.71 -9.26 -31.87
CA TYR A 85 -1.06 -9.16 -30.56
C TYR A 85 0.39 -9.66 -30.59
N LYS A 86 0.65 -10.79 -31.26
CA LYS A 86 2.02 -11.30 -31.43
C LYS A 86 2.87 -10.31 -32.24
N ASN A 87 2.37 -9.82 -33.36
CA ASN A 87 3.08 -8.86 -34.19
C ASN A 87 3.38 -7.56 -33.43
N THR A 88 2.41 -7.00 -32.70
CA THR A 88 2.62 -5.78 -31.89
C THR A 88 3.57 -6.01 -30.71
N ARG A 89 3.54 -7.21 -30.10
CA ARG A 89 4.54 -7.62 -29.10
C ARG A 89 5.94 -7.72 -29.71
N ASP A 90 6.06 -8.33 -30.88
CA ASP A 90 7.36 -8.52 -31.53
C ASP A 90 7.90 -7.18 -32.07
N GLU A 91 7.05 -6.31 -32.59
CA GLU A 91 7.37 -4.92 -32.97
C GLU A 91 7.82 -4.07 -31.77
N THR A 92 7.16 -4.18 -30.62
CA THR A 92 7.60 -3.48 -29.39
C THR A 92 8.89 -4.04 -28.82
N THR A 93 9.21 -5.31 -29.08
CA THR A 93 10.47 -5.94 -28.68
C THR A 93 11.61 -5.60 -29.65
N THR A 94 11.32 -5.41 -30.94
CA THR A 94 12.32 -5.08 -31.98
C THR A 94 12.53 -3.58 -32.21
N ALA A 95 11.61 -2.72 -31.79
CA ALA A 95 11.76 -1.26 -31.83
C ALA A 95 12.52 -0.67 -30.62
N ALA A 96 12.84 -1.49 -29.61
CA ALA A 96 13.87 -1.14 -28.64
C ALA A 96 15.24 -1.29 -29.32
N PRO A 97 16.14 -0.29 -29.26
CA PRO A 97 17.46 -0.43 -29.86
C PRO A 97 18.16 -1.60 -29.17
N SER A 98 18.45 -2.64 -29.93
CA SER A 98 19.22 -3.79 -29.48
C SER A 98 20.64 -3.34 -29.17
N LEU A 99 20.88 -2.88 -27.94
CA LEU A 99 22.20 -2.71 -27.38
C LEU A 99 22.42 -3.78 -26.30
N HIS A 100 23.32 -4.73 -26.64
CA HIS A 100 24.15 -5.55 -25.74
C HIS A 100 23.42 -6.66 -24.97
N LYS A 101 23.57 -7.95 -25.36
CA LYS A 101 24.69 -8.84 -24.98
C LYS A 101 25.19 -8.58 -23.54
N ASN A 102 24.75 -9.43 -22.61
CA ASN A 102 25.29 -9.63 -21.26
C ASN A 102 25.36 -8.39 -20.37
N LEU A 103 24.21 -7.81 -20.01
CA LEU A 103 24.11 -6.97 -18.82
C LEU A 103 23.52 -7.79 -17.68
N ASP A 104 24.20 -7.74 -16.54
CA ASP A 104 23.84 -8.45 -15.32
C ASP A 104 22.36 -8.25 -14.99
N SER A 105 21.68 -9.31 -14.54
CA SER A 105 20.25 -9.30 -14.17
C SER A 105 19.87 -8.14 -13.23
N ARG A 106 20.83 -7.65 -12.44
CA ARG A 106 20.71 -6.49 -11.58
C ARG A 106 20.50 -5.18 -12.35
N ASP A 107 21.25 -4.95 -13.41
CA ASP A 107 21.15 -3.71 -14.21
C ASP A 107 19.83 -3.64 -14.98
N GLN A 108 19.30 -4.79 -15.42
CA GLN A 108 17.97 -4.89 -16.04
C GLN A 108 16.84 -4.56 -15.06
N VAL A 109 16.97 -4.99 -13.79
CA VAL A 109 16.00 -4.65 -12.74
C VAL A 109 16.07 -3.17 -12.40
N GLU A 110 17.27 -2.59 -12.32
CA GLU A 110 17.47 -1.17 -12.08
C GLU A 110 16.91 -0.31 -13.24
N GLU A 111 17.12 -0.73 -14.49
CA GLU A 111 16.53 -0.10 -15.68
C GLU A 111 14.99 -0.21 -15.67
N HIS A 112 14.44 -1.38 -15.36
CA HIS A 112 12.99 -1.55 -15.25
C HIS A 112 12.40 -0.68 -14.13
N VAL A 113 13.06 -0.57 -12.98
CA VAL A 113 12.65 0.33 -11.90
C VAL A 113 12.72 1.79 -12.33
N ALA A 114 13.74 2.18 -13.09
CA ALA A 114 13.85 3.53 -13.65
C ALA A 114 12.71 3.82 -14.64
N LEU A 115 12.36 2.89 -15.52
CA LEU A 115 11.23 3.02 -16.45
C LEU A 115 9.89 3.10 -15.73
N VAL A 116 9.67 2.30 -14.68
CA VAL A 116 8.46 2.36 -13.86
C VAL A 116 8.36 3.71 -13.14
N LYS A 117 9.46 4.21 -12.57
CA LYS A 117 9.52 5.55 -11.95
C LYS A 117 9.22 6.65 -12.98
N LEU A 118 9.76 6.54 -14.18
CA LEU A 118 9.51 7.48 -15.27
C LEU A 118 8.03 7.46 -15.69
N GLY A 119 7.44 6.27 -15.82
CA GLY A 119 6.03 6.08 -16.10
C GLY A 119 5.13 6.68 -15.02
N GLN A 120 5.51 6.51 -13.75
CA GLN A 120 4.79 7.12 -12.63
C GLN A 120 4.86 8.66 -12.67
N LYS A 121 6.05 9.23 -12.96
CA LYS A 121 6.22 10.68 -13.13
C LYS A 121 5.35 11.22 -14.27
N ARG A 122 5.33 10.53 -15.42
CA ARG A 122 4.48 10.90 -16.56
C ARG A 122 2.99 10.88 -16.20
N ARG A 123 2.51 9.85 -15.50
CA ARG A 123 1.11 9.79 -15.04
C ARG A 123 0.76 10.93 -14.09
N ARG A 124 1.66 11.27 -13.16
CA ARG A 124 1.48 12.41 -12.24
C ARG A 124 1.41 13.74 -13.01
N LEU A 125 2.31 13.97 -13.95
CA LEU A 125 2.29 15.17 -14.79
C LEU A 125 1.03 15.25 -15.64
N GLN A 126 0.59 14.13 -16.24
CA GLN A 126 -0.67 14.08 -16.98
C GLN A 126 -1.88 14.35 -16.08
N ALA A 127 -1.87 13.89 -14.82
CA ALA A 127 -2.92 14.21 -13.87
C ALA A 127 -2.94 15.72 -13.56
N VAL A 128 -1.78 16.31 -13.24
CA VAL A 128 -1.65 17.76 -12.98
C VAL A 128 -2.12 18.57 -14.20
N HIS A 129 -1.70 18.19 -15.40
CA HIS A 129 -2.13 18.85 -16.63
C HIS A 129 -3.65 18.75 -16.84
N LYS A 130 -4.25 17.57 -16.63
CA LYS A 130 -5.72 17.41 -16.68
C LYS A 130 -6.44 18.29 -15.67
N TYR A 131 -5.92 18.40 -14.44
CA TYR A 131 -6.52 19.26 -13.42
C TYR A 131 -6.33 20.75 -13.72
N LEU A 132 -5.20 21.14 -14.31
CA LEU A 132 -4.99 22.50 -14.83
C LEU A 132 -5.98 22.81 -15.96
N ASP A 133 -6.16 21.91 -16.92
CA ASP A 133 -7.14 22.08 -18.00
C ASP A 133 -8.57 22.19 -17.45
N LEU A 134 -8.90 21.40 -16.42
CA LEU A 134 -10.20 21.49 -15.75
C LEU A 134 -10.38 22.81 -15.01
N LEU A 135 -9.32 23.32 -14.35
CA LEU A 135 -9.32 24.61 -13.67
C LEU A 135 -9.48 25.77 -14.66
N VAL A 136 -8.76 25.74 -15.78
CA VAL A 136 -8.87 26.74 -16.85
C VAL A 136 -10.26 26.73 -17.49
N ARG A 137 -10.92 25.56 -17.54
CA ARG A 137 -12.32 25.43 -18.00
C ARG A 137 -13.36 25.82 -16.96
N GLN A 138 -13.00 26.00 -15.69
CA GLN A 138 -13.95 26.52 -14.70
C GLN A 138 -14.19 28.01 -14.97
N PRO A 139 -15.45 28.47 -14.95
CA PRO A 139 -15.77 29.88 -15.15
C PRO A 139 -15.10 30.76 -14.09
N ALA A 140 -14.81 30.25 -12.89
CA ALA A 140 -14.07 30.96 -11.85
C ALA A 140 -12.61 31.30 -12.17
N ALA A 141 -12.04 30.75 -13.25
CA ALA A 141 -10.67 31.02 -13.69
C ALA A 141 -10.57 32.09 -14.80
N SER A 142 -11.69 32.56 -15.37
CA SER A 142 -11.68 33.71 -16.29
C SER A 142 -11.53 35.00 -15.48
N SER A 143 -10.69 35.93 -15.96
CA SER A 143 -10.50 37.26 -15.35
C SER A 143 -11.80 38.02 -15.12
N ASP A 144 -12.83 37.69 -15.90
CA ASP A 144 -14.09 38.42 -15.98
C ASP A 144 -15.16 37.82 -15.04
N PHE A 145 -14.88 36.70 -14.37
CA PHE A 145 -15.87 36.03 -13.49
C PHE A 145 -16.17 36.79 -12.21
N LEU A 146 -15.25 37.67 -11.80
CA LEU A 146 -15.39 38.57 -10.67
C LEU A 146 -15.31 40.04 -11.11
N ASP A 147 -15.82 40.34 -12.31
CA ASP A 147 -15.98 41.75 -12.69
C ASP A 147 -17.11 42.37 -11.87
N LEU A 148 -16.72 43.25 -10.95
CA LEU A 148 -17.63 43.93 -10.02
C LEU A 148 -18.66 44.76 -10.79
N GLU A 149 -18.27 45.32 -11.95
CA GLU A 149 -19.17 46.09 -12.80
C GLU A 149 -20.35 45.21 -13.29
N ASP A 150 -20.07 44.01 -13.81
CA ASP A 150 -21.09 43.09 -14.32
C ASP A 150 -21.96 42.47 -13.22
N ILE A 151 -21.39 42.23 -12.02
CA ILE A 151 -22.13 41.71 -10.86
C ILE A 151 -23.08 42.77 -10.28
N PHE A 152 -22.69 44.05 -10.28
CA PHE A 152 -23.47 45.14 -9.70
C PHE A 152 -24.36 45.89 -10.73
N ARG A 153 -24.24 45.62 -12.04
CA ARG A 153 -25.08 46.20 -13.11
C ARG A 153 -26.59 46.12 -12.87
N ASN A 154 -27.06 45.08 -12.19
CA ASN A 154 -28.48 44.85 -11.90
C ASN A 154 -28.85 45.06 -10.42
N SER A 155 -27.92 45.58 -9.60
CA SER A 155 -28.18 45.87 -8.19
C SER A 155 -28.71 47.31 -8.01
N PRO A 156 -29.71 47.55 -7.15
CA PRO A 156 -30.13 48.90 -6.82
C PRO A 156 -28.99 49.65 -6.12
N ALA A 157 -28.80 50.93 -6.45
CA ALA A 157 -27.75 51.76 -5.86
C ALA A 157 -27.80 51.69 -4.33
N LEU A 158 -26.69 51.28 -3.73
CA LEU A 158 -26.58 51.16 -2.28
C LEU A 158 -26.76 52.54 -1.62
N PRO A 159 -27.45 52.63 -0.47
CA PRO A 159 -27.59 53.88 0.26
C PRO A 159 -26.22 54.41 0.68
N ASN A 160 -26.01 55.71 0.48
CA ASN A 160 -24.74 56.38 0.73
C ASN A 160 -24.43 56.34 2.24
N VAL A 161 -23.47 55.50 2.64
CA VAL A 161 -23.10 55.33 4.06
C VAL A 161 -22.26 56.54 4.51
N PRO A 162 -22.53 57.14 5.68
CA PRO A 162 -21.75 58.26 6.19
C PRO A 162 -20.27 57.93 6.30
N LYS A 163 -19.43 58.83 5.76
CA LYS A 163 -17.97 58.67 5.67
C LYS A 163 -17.28 58.47 7.02
N ASP A 164 -17.96 58.78 8.12
CA ASP A 164 -17.46 58.66 9.50
C ASP A 164 -17.40 57.22 10.01
N VAL A 165 -18.21 56.30 9.45
CA VAL A 165 -18.18 54.87 9.83
C VAL A 165 -17.09 54.11 9.06
N VAL A 166 -16.77 54.56 7.86
CA VAL A 166 -15.72 53.94 7.02
C VAL A 166 -14.33 54.41 7.45
N SER A 167 -14.18 55.66 7.91
CA SER A 167 -12.89 56.16 8.43
C SER A 167 -12.43 55.45 9.70
N GLY A 168 -13.34 54.94 10.55
CA GLY A 168 -12.99 54.16 11.74
C GLY A 168 -12.35 52.79 11.44
N PHE A 169 -12.68 52.18 10.29
CA PHE A 169 -12.06 50.93 9.83
C PHE A 169 -10.96 51.14 8.78
N ALA A 170 -10.90 52.32 8.14
CA ALA A 170 -9.95 52.64 7.07
C ALA A 170 -8.63 53.28 7.54
N VAL A 171 -8.41 53.50 8.84
CA VAL A 171 -7.10 53.95 9.38
C VAL A 171 -6.00 52.90 9.20
N SER A 172 -6.34 51.64 8.89
CA SER A 172 -5.34 50.60 8.58
C SER A 172 -5.22 50.25 7.10
N ALA A 173 -6.02 50.84 6.20
CA ALA A 173 -6.07 50.45 4.79
C ALA A 173 -5.64 51.55 3.80
N SER A 174 -5.51 52.81 4.23
CA SER A 174 -5.16 53.94 3.33
C SER A 174 -3.68 54.36 3.33
N THR A 175 -2.77 53.53 3.86
CA THR A 175 -1.31 53.67 3.66
C THR A 175 -0.76 52.44 2.94
N ALA A 176 -1.35 52.12 1.80
CA ALA A 176 -0.85 51.14 0.82
C ALA A 176 0.41 51.65 0.06
N LYS A 177 1.37 52.20 0.81
CA LYS A 177 2.81 52.08 0.55
C LYS A 177 3.36 51.62 1.89
N THR A 178 3.31 50.30 2.09
CA THR A 178 3.92 49.62 3.23
C THR A 178 5.33 50.17 3.41
N ASP A 179 5.54 50.93 4.49
CA ASP A 179 6.88 51.33 4.92
C ASP A 179 7.59 50.07 5.38
N LEU A 180 8.10 49.30 4.41
CA LEU A 180 8.86 48.07 4.60
C LEU A 180 10.07 48.32 5.48
N GLY A 181 10.65 49.52 5.40
CA GLY A 181 11.73 49.97 6.28
C GLY A 181 11.27 50.12 7.73
N GLY A 182 10.11 50.75 7.96
CA GLY A 182 9.49 50.84 9.28
C GLY A 182 9.12 49.49 9.89
N LEU A 183 8.56 48.57 9.10
CA LEU A 183 8.24 47.21 9.55
C LEU A 183 9.50 46.38 9.82
N ALA A 184 10.52 46.50 8.96
CA ALA A 184 11.82 45.86 9.17
C ALA A 184 12.50 46.39 10.44
N GLY A 185 12.48 47.71 10.69
CA GLY A 185 13.02 48.30 11.92
C GLY A 185 12.26 47.87 13.19
N GLN A 186 10.94 47.69 13.10
CA GLN A 186 10.17 47.10 14.20
C GLN A 186 10.52 45.64 14.44
N LEU A 187 10.68 44.85 13.37
CA LEU A 187 11.09 43.47 13.46
C LEU A 187 12.51 43.36 14.05
N GLU A 188 13.45 44.18 13.59
CA GLU A 188 14.81 44.26 14.14
C GLU A 188 14.80 44.62 15.63
N LYS A 189 13.98 45.60 16.04
CA LYS A 189 13.83 45.97 17.46
C LYS A 189 13.26 44.82 18.30
N VAL A 190 12.27 44.10 17.78
CA VAL A 190 11.68 42.93 18.45
C VAL A 190 12.69 41.79 18.51
N VAL A 191 13.42 41.52 17.43
CA VAL A 191 14.47 40.49 17.37
C VAL A 191 15.61 40.82 18.32
N LEU A 192 16.05 42.07 18.39
CA LEU A 192 17.08 42.51 19.34
C LEU A 192 16.59 42.37 20.79
N ARG A 193 15.34 42.75 21.09
CA ARG A 193 14.74 42.57 22.41
C ARG A 193 14.66 41.09 22.78
N ALA A 194 14.22 40.24 21.86
CA ALA A 194 14.15 38.80 22.05
C ALA A 194 15.54 38.17 22.27
N LYS A 195 16.54 38.58 21.48
CA LYS A 195 17.93 38.13 21.67
C LYS A 195 18.51 38.54 23.03
N LEU A 196 18.17 39.74 23.52
CA LEU A 196 18.63 40.22 24.82
C LEU A 196 17.94 39.45 25.96
N LEU A 197 16.64 39.18 25.84
CA LEU A 197 15.90 38.32 26.77
C LEU A 197 16.47 36.90 26.79
N LEU A 198 16.73 36.31 25.62
CA LEU A 198 17.34 34.98 25.51
C LEU A 198 18.71 34.93 26.21
N LYS A 199 19.58 35.92 25.96
CA LYS A 199 20.89 35.98 26.64
C LYS A 199 20.76 36.09 28.16
N ARG A 200 19.77 36.85 28.64
CA ARG A 200 19.49 36.96 30.07
C ARG A 200 19.02 35.63 30.66
N GLU A 201 18.15 34.91 29.95
CA GLU A 201 17.69 33.58 30.36
C GLU A 201 18.82 32.54 30.32
N GLU A 202 19.67 32.57 29.29
CA GLU A 202 20.86 31.72 29.21
C GLU A 202 21.84 31.97 30.37
N GLN A 203 22.04 33.23 30.75
CA GLN A 203 22.84 33.60 31.92
C GLN A 203 22.20 33.06 33.21
N LEU A 204 20.90 33.27 33.42
CA LEU A 204 20.19 32.72 34.58
C LEU A 204 20.25 31.19 34.63
N LEU A 205 20.13 30.51 33.48
CA LEU A 205 20.28 29.06 33.40
C LEU A 205 21.72 28.62 33.70
N ALA A 206 22.73 29.37 33.25
CA ALA A 206 24.12 29.09 33.59
C ALA A 206 24.39 29.27 35.08
N ASP A 207 23.86 30.32 35.71
CA ASP A 207 23.98 30.59 37.14
C ASP A 207 23.29 29.50 37.97
N VAL A 208 22.09 29.06 37.55
CA VAL A 208 21.37 27.94 38.18
C VAL A 208 22.13 26.63 37.99
N ARG A 209 22.69 26.37 36.80
CA ARG A 209 23.51 25.17 36.56
C ARG A 209 24.77 25.16 37.42
N GLN A 210 25.47 26.28 37.55
CA GLN A 210 26.64 26.38 38.44
C GLN A 210 26.25 26.18 39.91
N SER A 211 25.12 26.74 40.34
CA SER A 211 24.59 26.60 41.70
C SER A 211 24.07 25.19 42.01
N THR A 212 23.62 24.45 40.99
CA THR A 212 23.14 23.06 41.14
C THR A 212 24.25 22.04 40.96
N MET A 213 25.29 22.32 40.17
CA MET A 213 26.49 21.46 40.06
C MET A 213 27.26 21.38 41.37
N SER A 214 27.31 22.44 42.17
CA SER A 214 27.89 22.40 43.52
C SER A 214 27.05 21.58 44.50
N LEU A 215 25.74 21.46 44.27
CA LEU A 215 24.80 20.70 45.10
C LEU A 215 24.64 19.22 44.66
N ALA A 216 24.94 18.91 43.40
CA ALA A 216 24.72 17.59 42.79
C ALA A 216 25.50 16.44 43.45
N GLY A 217 26.55 16.74 44.23
CA GLY A 217 27.32 15.78 45.01
C GLY A 217 26.89 15.58 46.46
N GLN A 218 25.99 16.43 46.99
CA GLN A 218 25.60 16.44 48.42
C GLN A 218 24.19 15.91 48.69
N VAL A 219 23.38 15.67 47.65
CA VAL A 219 21.99 15.22 47.79
C VAL A 219 21.95 13.68 47.81
N SER A 220 21.41 13.12 48.90
CA SER A 220 21.19 11.68 49.04
C SER A 220 20.22 11.15 47.96
N ASP A 221 20.42 9.92 47.50
CA ASP A 221 19.58 9.35 46.44
C ASP A 221 18.10 9.20 46.85
N GLU A 222 17.82 9.11 48.15
CA GLU A 222 16.47 9.14 48.72
C GLU A 222 15.80 10.53 48.57
N ALA A 223 16.55 11.62 48.79
CA ALA A 223 16.06 12.97 48.54
C ALA A 223 15.84 13.24 47.04
N LYS A 224 16.66 12.64 46.16
CA LYS A 224 16.43 12.68 44.70
C LYS A 224 15.17 11.92 44.30
N ALA A 225 14.94 10.73 44.85
CA ALA A 225 13.74 9.96 44.58
C ALA A 225 12.48 10.70 45.05
N HIS A 226 12.50 11.29 46.24
CA HIS A 226 11.40 12.10 46.76
C HIS A 226 11.16 13.38 45.93
N ALA A 227 12.21 14.06 45.48
CA ALA A 227 12.07 15.21 44.58
C ALA A 227 11.50 14.83 43.21
N LEU A 228 11.90 13.67 42.67
CA LEU A 228 11.33 13.14 41.43
C LEU A 228 9.87 12.74 41.59
N ASP A 229 9.49 12.15 42.72
CA ASP A 229 8.09 11.83 43.01
C ASP A 229 7.26 13.11 43.21
N ALA A 230 7.79 14.11 43.92
CA ALA A 230 7.15 15.42 44.07
C ALA A 230 6.95 16.12 42.71
N THR A 231 7.99 16.20 41.87
CA THR A 231 7.87 16.78 40.51
C THR A 231 6.91 15.99 39.63
N ARG A 232 6.88 14.66 39.75
CA ARG A 232 5.89 13.81 39.07
C ARG A 232 4.47 14.17 39.51
N THR A 233 4.21 14.28 40.82
CA THR A 233 2.88 14.64 41.33
C THR A 233 2.47 16.05 40.91
N GLU A 234 3.40 17.01 40.88
CA GLU A 234 3.13 18.38 40.44
C GLU A 234 2.84 18.45 38.93
N LEU A 235 3.58 17.70 38.11
CA LEU A 235 3.30 17.58 36.66
C LEU A 235 1.95 16.93 36.40
N ILE A 236 1.61 15.87 37.14
CA ILE A 236 0.28 15.24 37.04
C ILE A 236 -0.80 16.26 37.38
N ASN A 237 -0.66 16.98 38.51
CA ASN A 237 -1.61 18.01 38.92
C ASN A 237 -1.70 19.16 37.89
N TRP A 238 -0.57 19.58 37.30
CA TRP A 238 -0.56 20.62 36.28
C TRP A 238 -1.24 20.15 34.99
N ILE A 239 -0.97 18.91 34.54
CA ILE A 239 -1.62 18.31 33.37
C ILE A 239 -3.12 18.16 33.63
N GLU A 240 -3.53 17.68 34.81
CA GLU A 240 -4.94 17.57 35.20
C GLU A 240 -5.60 18.95 35.27
N ALA A 241 -4.92 19.97 35.80
CA ALA A 241 -5.41 21.34 35.81
C ALA A 241 -5.54 21.91 34.39
N GLU A 242 -4.58 21.67 33.51
CA GLU A 242 -4.63 22.17 32.14
C GLU A 242 -5.68 21.42 31.30
N LEU A 243 -5.83 20.11 31.51
CA LEU A 243 -6.91 19.32 30.92
C LEU A 243 -8.29 19.74 31.43
N SER A 244 -8.42 20.11 32.71
CA SER A 244 -9.69 20.61 33.26
C SER A 244 -10.07 21.99 32.70
N LYS A 245 -9.10 22.88 32.44
CA LYS A 245 -9.33 24.15 31.73
C LYS A 245 -9.77 23.92 30.29
N VAL A 246 -9.08 23.03 29.56
CA VAL A 246 -9.42 22.71 28.16
C VAL A 246 -10.77 21.99 28.04
N SER A 247 -11.16 21.21 29.06
CA SER A 247 -12.45 20.54 29.10
C SER A 247 -13.61 21.43 29.58
N GLY A 248 -13.33 22.65 30.07
CA GLY A 248 -14.29 23.47 30.82
C GLY A 248 -14.38 24.94 30.43
N GLU A 249 -13.84 25.37 29.28
CA GLU A 249 -13.95 26.77 28.84
C GLU A 249 -15.15 26.96 27.88
N SER A 250 -16.34 27.01 28.46
CA SER A 250 -17.31 28.04 28.07
C SER A 250 -17.02 29.21 29.00
N GLU A 251 -16.54 30.32 28.45
CA GLU A 251 -16.40 31.57 29.17
C GLU A 251 -17.72 31.91 29.89
N ASP A 252 -17.69 31.98 31.21
CA ASP A 252 -18.38 33.07 31.88
C ASP A 252 -17.71 33.41 33.21
N ASN A 253 -17.38 34.68 33.33
CA ASN A 253 -16.85 35.28 34.55
C ASN A 253 -17.89 35.13 35.67
N THR A 254 -17.48 34.58 36.82
CA THR A 254 -17.71 35.24 38.13
C THR A 254 -17.08 34.42 39.26
N SER A 255 -16.31 35.13 40.06
CA SER A 255 -15.76 34.68 41.33
C SER A 255 -16.85 34.35 42.36
N SER A 256 -16.62 33.27 43.09
CA SER A 256 -17.07 33.03 44.47
C SER A 256 -18.56 32.80 44.73
N GLN A 257 -18.96 31.54 44.85
CA GLN A 257 -19.45 30.99 46.13
C GLN A 257 -19.69 29.47 46.06
N ARG A 258 -18.86 28.77 46.82
CA ARG A 258 -19.20 27.60 47.64
C ARG A 258 -20.70 27.23 47.64
N ASN A 259 -21.07 26.14 46.99
CA ASN A 259 -22.02 25.17 47.56
C ASN A 259 -21.97 23.86 46.77
N GLY A 260 -21.65 22.79 47.48
CA GLY A 260 -21.97 21.45 47.01
C GLY A 260 -23.48 21.28 46.86
N PHE A 261 -23.86 20.21 46.19
CA PHE A 261 -25.22 19.79 45.86
C PHE A 261 -25.84 20.43 44.61
N ASN A 262 -25.53 19.85 43.43
CA ASN A 262 -26.58 19.58 42.43
C ASN A 262 -26.15 18.63 41.28
N SER A 263 -25.34 17.59 41.55
CA SER A 263 -25.04 16.55 40.55
C SER A 263 -26.31 15.88 39.98
N ARG A 264 -27.40 15.83 40.76
CA ARG A 264 -28.70 15.30 40.32
C ARG A 264 -29.43 16.24 39.35
N SER A 265 -29.39 17.55 39.58
CA SER A 265 -30.02 18.53 38.69
C SER A 265 -29.25 18.63 37.36
N GLU A 266 -27.92 18.56 37.42
CA GLU A 266 -27.05 18.48 36.24
C GLU A 266 -27.25 17.17 35.47
N GLN A 267 -27.41 16.04 36.16
CA GLN A 267 -27.73 14.78 35.48
C GLN A 267 -29.11 14.83 34.80
N GLU A 268 -30.12 15.41 35.45
CA GLU A 268 -31.46 15.58 34.89
C GLU A 268 -31.49 16.56 33.70
N THR A 269 -30.64 17.58 33.69
CA THR A 269 -30.48 18.47 32.51
C THR A 269 -29.73 17.79 31.38
N ILE A 270 -28.67 17.04 31.67
CA ILE A 270 -27.94 16.21 30.69
C ILE A 270 -28.87 15.18 30.06
N ASP A 271 -29.66 14.47 30.85
CA ASP A 271 -30.60 13.46 30.36
C ASP A 271 -31.70 14.08 29.48
N ARG A 272 -32.15 15.30 29.81
CA ARG A 272 -33.07 16.07 28.97
C ARG A 272 -32.45 16.45 27.62
N HIS A 273 -31.21 16.92 27.62
CA HIS A 273 -30.49 17.23 26.38
C HIS A 273 -30.22 15.97 25.54
N LEU A 274 -29.86 14.86 26.18
CA LEU A 274 -29.70 13.57 25.49
C LEU A 274 -31.00 13.07 24.88
N ALA A 275 -32.14 13.24 25.58
CA ALA A 275 -33.46 12.91 25.04
C ALA A 275 -33.80 13.79 23.82
N GLU A 276 -33.52 15.09 23.89
CA GLU A 276 -33.75 16.02 22.78
C GLU A 276 -32.87 15.68 21.55
N ILE A 277 -31.60 15.33 21.78
CA ILE A 277 -30.68 14.89 20.72
C ILE A 277 -31.18 13.58 20.10
N LYS A 278 -31.61 12.62 20.93
CA LYS A 278 -32.19 11.35 20.44
C LYS A 278 -33.45 11.60 19.62
N ASP A 279 -34.29 12.55 20.00
CA ASP A 279 -35.49 12.92 19.24
C ASP A 279 -35.18 13.64 17.93
N LYS A 280 -34.18 14.53 17.93
CA LYS A 280 -33.68 15.15 16.69
C LYS A 280 -33.10 14.10 15.75
N TYR A 281 -32.33 13.14 16.27
CA TYR A 281 -31.76 12.06 15.48
C TYR A 281 -32.84 11.08 14.97
N ARG A 282 -33.87 10.78 15.77
CA ARG A 282 -35.04 10.00 15.34
C ARG A 282 -35.80 10.71 14.22
N ARG A 283 -36.04 12.02 14.34
CA ARG A 283 -36.66 12.82 13.27
C ARG A 283 -35.81 12.85 12.00
N TYR A 284 -34.50 13.06 12.13
CA TYR A 284 -33.56 13.02 11.00
C TYR A 284 -33.55 11.66 10.29
N THR A 285 -33.49 10.56 11.04
CA THR A 285 -33.49 9.21 10.47
C THR A 285 -34.84 8.85 9.86
N ALA A 286 -35.95 9.28 10.44
CA ALA A 286 -37.28 9.13 9.86
C ALA A 286 -37.40 9.89 8.54
N ALA A 287 -37.02 11.18 8.51
CA ALA A 287 -37.02 11.99 7.29
C ALA A 287 -36.09 11.40 6.20
N ARG A 288 -34.95 10.85 6.59
CA ARG A 288 -34.05 10.16 5.65
C ARG A 288 -34.67 8.87 5.10
N LYS A 289 -35.38 8.12 5.94
CA LYS A 289 -36.11 6.90 5.50
C LYS A 289 -37.25 7.25 4.55
N THR A 290 -38.00 8.32 4.80
CA THR A 290 -39.07 8.77 3.88
C THR A 290 -38.51 9.27 2.55
N VAL A 291 -37.39 10.00 2.56
CA VAL A 291 -36.72 10.39 1.31
C VAL A 291 -36.22 9.17 0.54
N LEU A 292 -35.65 8.17 1.23
CA LEU A 292 -35.23 6.93 0.60
C LEU A 292 -36.40 6.10 0.07
N SER A 293 -37.56 6.09 0.76
CA SER A 293 -38.75 5.37 0.28
C SER A 293 -39.31 6.01 -0.98
N VAL A 294 -39.45 7.35 -1.02
CA VAL A 294 -39.91 8.10 -2.20
C VAL A 294 -38.99 7.86 -3.40
N ILE A 295 -37.66 7.88 -3.19
CA ILE A 295 -36.68 7.61 -4.26
C ILE A 295 -36.75 6.13 -4.70
N SER A 296 -37.07 5.20 -3.79
CA SER A 296 -37.19 3.78 -4.13
C SER A 296 -38.49 3.45 -4.88
N GLU A 297 -39.59 4.14 -4.56
CA GLU A 297 -40.88 4.02 -5.26
C GLU A 297 -40.79 4.58 -6.68
N GLN A 298 -40.06 5.69 -6.88
CA GLN A 298 -39.79 6.26 -8.21
C GLN A 298 -38.96 5.32 -9.12
N ARG A 299 -38.26 4.32 -8.55
CA ARG A 299 -37.46 3.34 -9.30
C ARG A 299 -38.18 2.03 -9.61
N GLN A 300 -39.43 1.84 -9.17
CA GLN A 300 -40.22 0.69 -9.59
C GLN A 300 -41.02 1.04 -10.86
N PRO A 301 -40.73 0.42 -12.03
CA PRO A 301 -41.62 0.54 -13.18
C PRO A 301 -42.91 -0.21 -12.86
N VAL A 302 -43.99 0.53 -12.59
CA VAL A 302 -45.34 -0.02 -12.47
C VAL A 302 -45.78 -0.48 -13.85
N LEU A 303 -45.54 -1.76 -14.16
CA LEU A 303 -46.31 -2.48 -15.15
C LEU A 303 -47.62 -2.91 -14.50
N LYS A 304 -48.70 -2.13 -14.71
CA LYS A 304 -50.07 -2.65 -14.83
C LYS A 304 -51.03 -1.58 -15.40
N PRO A 305 -52.04 -1.99 -16.18
CA PRO A 305 -52.75 -1.15 -17.13
C PRO A 305 -53.86 -0.34 -16.47
N GLY A 306 -54.27 0.71 -17.18
CA GLY A 306 -55.12 1.78 -16.70
C GLY A 306 -56.54 1.41 -16.26
N LYS A 307 -57.09 2.32 -15.47
CA LYS A 307 -58.52 2.68 -15.45
C LYS A 307 -58.63 4.15 -15.07
N GLU A 308 -59.43 4.86 -15.86
CA GLU A 308 -59.77 6.26 -15.72
C GLU A 308 -60.74 6.52 -14.56
N ASN A 309 -60.76 7.80 -14.15
CA ASN A 309 -61.75 8.53 -13.34
C ASN A 309 -61.67 8.25 -11.82
N THR A 310 -61.66 9.23 -10.91
CA THR A 310 -62.41 10.51 -10.88
C THR A 310 -61.79 11.45 -9.82
N LEU A 311 -62.05 12.74 -9.98
CA LEU A 311 -61.69 13.87 -9.12
C LEU A 311 -62.06 13.71 -7.63
N SER A 312 -61.18 14.16 -6.72
CA SER A 312 -61.59 14.89 -5.51
C SER A 312 -60.42 15.67 -4.90
N SER A 313 -60.68 16.98 -4.78
CA SER A 313 -59.90 18.03 -4.12
C SER A 313 -59.56 17.69 -2.66
N GLY A 314 -58.34 18.03 -2.26
CA GLY A 314 -57.84 17.92 -0.88
C GLY A 314 -56.66 18.88 -0.69
N GLN A 315 -57.01 20.14 -0.48
CA GLN A 315 -56.15 21.27 -0.21
C GLN A 315 -55.28 21.03 1.05
N SER A 316 -53.97 20.91 0.88
CA SER A 316 -53.00 21.15 1.96
C SER A 316 -51.79 21.89 1.39
N HIS A 317 -51.61 23.11 1.87
CA HIS A 317 -50.62 24.10 1.44
C HIS A 317 -49.24 23.51 1.13
N SER A 318 -48.93 23.41 -0.17
CA SER A 318 -47.56 23.25 -0.64
C SER A 318 -46.83 24.58 -0.43
N ILE A 319 -45.91 24.60 0.53
CA ILE A 319 -44.85 25.60 0.56
C ILE A 319 -44.11 25.45 -0.78
N THR A 320 -44.23 26.45 -1.65
CA THR A 320 -43.42 26.61 -2.86
C THR A 320 -41.96 26.75 -2.46
N LEU A 321 -41.29 25.61 -2.26
CA LEU A 321 -39.84 25.53 -2.27
C LEU A 321 -39.36 25.90 -3.67
N ALA A 322 -38.40 26.81 -3.72
CA ALA A 322 -37.86 27.39 -4.93
C ALA A 322 -37.46 26.34 -6.01
N PRO A 323 -37.47 26.69 -7.31
CA PRO A 323 -37.19 25.79 -8.43
C PRO A 323 -35.74 25.25 -8.49
N THR A 324 -34.92 25.47 -7.46
CA THR A 324 -33.53 25.02 -7.39
C THR A 324 -33.38 23.57 -6.98
N ALA A 325 -34.41 22.96 -6.39
CA ALA A 325 -34.41 21.54 -6.00
C ALA A 325 -34.25 20.61 -7.23
N HIS A 326 -34.90 20.94 -8.35
CA HIS A 326 -34.81 20.14 -9.59
C HIS A 326 -33.43 20.19 -10.26
N LEU A 327 -32.64 21.24 -10.01
CA LEU A 327 -31.28 21.37 -10.56
C LEU A 327 -30.27 20.47 -9.84
N LEU A 328 -30.51 20.14 -8.56
CA LEU A 328 -29.58 19.34 -7.74
C LEU A 328 -29.86 17.83 -7.76
N VAL A 329 -31.10 17.42 -8.03
CA VAL A 329 -31.51 16.00 -8.10
C VAL A 329 -30.59 15.12 -8.97
N PRO A 330 -30.20 15.49 -10.21
CA PRO A 330 -29.29 14.66 -11.01
C PRO A 330 -27.87 14.54 -10.43
N TYR A 331 -27.41 15.56 -9.69
CA TYR A 331 -26.12 15.53 -9.01
C TYR A 331 -26.16 14.69 -7.72
N LEU A 332 -27.30 14.61 -7.05
CA LEU A 332 -27.49 13.76 -5.87
C LEU A 332 -27.40 12.27 -6.24
N ASP A 333 -27.96 11.85 -7.37
CA ASP A 333 -27.82 10.46 -7.84
C ASP A 333 -26.35 10.13 -8.14
N LYS A 334 -25.62 11.06 -8.76
CA LYS A 334 -24.18 10.89 -9.03
C LYS A 334 -23.37 10.84 -7.73
N LEU A 335 -23.65 11.72 -6.77
CA LEU A 335 -22.98 11.73 -5.47
C LEU A 335 -23.28 10.47 -4.64
N LEU A 336 -24.52 9.96 -4.70
CA LEU A 336 -24.89 8.70 -4.05
C LEU A 336 -24.20 7.50 -4.71
N SER A 337 -24.06 7.51 -6.04
CA SER A 337 -23.31 6.46 -6.76
C SER A 337 -21.82 6.45 -6.36
N LEU A 338 -21.18 7.63 -6.33
CA LEU A 338 -19.80 7.80 -5.87
C LEU A 338 -19.63 7.41 -4.40
N SER A 339 -20.59 7.74 -3.54
CA SER A 339 -20.57 7.33 -2.13
C SER A 339 -20.63 5.81 -1.98
N ARG A 340 -21.44 5.12 -2.81
CA ARG A 340 -21.51 3.65 -2.82
C ARG A 340 -20.21 3.04 -3.34
N GLU A 341 -19.65 3.59 -4.41
CA GLU A 341 -18.36 3.16 -4.95
C GLU A 341 -17.23 3.33 -3.92
N GLN A 342 -17.15 4.48 -3.26
CA GLN A 342 -16.19 4.74 -2.19
C GLN A 342 -16.34 3.73 -1.04
N LYS A 343 -17.57 3.43 -0.61
CA LYS A 343 -17.82 2.40 0.41
C LYS A 343 -17.38 1.01 -0.06
N GLY A 344 -17.63 0.68 -1.32
CA GLY A 344 -17.14 -0.55 -1.95
C GLY A 344 -15.62 -0.65 -1.95
N MET A 345 -14.93 0.43 -2.36
CA MET A 345 -13.48 0.52 -2.33
C MET A 345 -12.90 0.41 -0.92
N ILE A 346 -13.53 1.06 0.07
CA ILE A 346 -13.11 0.96 1.49
C ILE A 346 -13.28 -0.48 1.98
N ALA A 347 -14.42 -1.13 1.70
CA ALA A 347 -14.66 -2.50 2.09
C ALA A 347 -13.65 -3.47 1.42
N GLN A 348 -13.38 -3.28 0.13
CA GLN A 348 -12.37 -4.06 -0.58
C GLN A 348 -10.98 -3.83 0.00
N LYS A 349 -10.60 -2.57 0.28
CA LYS A 349 -9.32 -2.23 0.92
C LYS A 349 -9.19 -2.91 2.28
N SER A 350 -10.23 -2.86 3.12
CA SER A 350 -10.21 -3.54 4.43
C SER A 350 -10.13 -5.06 4.27
N HIS A 351 -10.81 -5.64 3.29
CA HIS A 351 -10.78 -7.08 3.05
C HIS A 351 -9.38 -7.54 2.61
N VAL A 352 -8.78 -6.84 1.64
CA VAL A 352 -7.41 -7.11 1.17
C VAL A 352 -6.41 -6.92 2.32
N HIS A 353 -6.55 -5.85 3.10
CA HIS A 353 -5.68 -5.63 4.25
C HIS A 353 -5.79 -6.75 5.28
N ASN A 354 -7.01 -7.19 5.62
CA ASN A 354 -7.22 -8.30 6.54
C ASN A 354 -6.63 -9.62 6.01
N ILE A 355 -6.74 -9.89 4.69
CA ILE A 355 -6.10 -11.06 4.07
C ILE A 355 -4.58 -10.94 4.14
N LEU A 356 -4.01 -9.78 3.84
CA LEU A 356 -2.56 -9.57 3.91
C LEU A 356 -2.01 -9.72 5.33
N VAL A 357 -2.70 -9.16 6.32
CA VAL A 357 -2.32 -9.30 7.74
C VAL A 357 -2.42 -10.77 8.17
N LYS A 358 -3.50 -11.47 7.76
CA LYS A 358 -3.67 -12.90 8.03
C LYS A 358 -2.52 -13.71 7.40
N GLN A 359 -2.23 -13.48 6.12
CA GLN A 359 -1.14 -14.16 5.42
C GLN A 359 0.22 -13.86 6.04
N ALA A 360 0.49 -12.61 6.40
CA ALA A 360 1.73 -12.21 7.06
C ALA A 360 1.91 -12.94 8.41
N LYS A 361 0.83 -13.01 9.21
CA LYS A 361 0.82 -13.75 10.47
C LYS A 361 1.05 -15.25 10.26
N GLU A 362 0.38 -15.86 9.29
CA GLU A 362 0.57 -17.28 8.95
C GLU A 362 2.01 -17.56 8.50
N THR A 363 2.59 -16.70 7.64
CA THR A 363 3.99 -16.84 7.23
C THR A 363 4.96 -16.68 8.40
N ARG A 364 4.66 -15.78 9.36
CA ARG A 364 5.49 -15.62 10.56
C ARG A 364 5.42 -16.86 11.43
N GLN A 365 4.23 -17.37 11.70
CA GLN A 365 4.05 -18.60 12.48
C GLN A 365 4.77 -19.79 11.83
N ALA A 366 4.71 -19.92 10.50
CA ALA A 366 5.47 -20.93 9.78
C ALA A 366 6.99 -20.74 9.93
N LEU A 367 7.50 -19.51 9.82
CA LEU A 367 8.92 -19.22 10.03
C LEU A 367 9.36 -19.47 11.48
N ASP A 368 8.53 -19.14 12.46
CA ASP A 368 8.77 -19.41 13.89
C ASP A 368 8.83 -20.94 14.13
N HIS A 369 7.90 -21.71 13.56
CA HIS A 369 7.91 -23.18 13.64
C HIS A 369 9.16 -23.80 12.99
N LEU A 370 9.52 -23.33 11.79
CA LEU A 370 10.74 -23.75 11.11
C LEU A 370 11.99 -23.38 11.93
N ALA A 371 11.96 -22.25 12.64
CA ALA A 371 13.06 -21.84 13.51
C ALA A 371 13.20 -22.74 14.73
N GLU A 372 12.09 -23.20 15.31
CA GLU A 372 12.07 -24.19 16.39
C GLU A 372 12.57 -25.57 15.93
N GLU A 373 12.26 -25.98 14.70
CA GLU A 373 12.73 -27.24 14.10
C GLU A 373 14.18 -27.17 13.58
N SER A 374 14.73 -25.97 13.41
CA SER A 374 16.07 -25.76 12.89
C SER A 374 17.14 -26.23 13.85
N GLN A 375 18.03 -27.11 13.38
CA GLN A 375 19.26 -27.44 14.09
C GLN A 375 20.39 -26.45 13.80
N LEU A 376 20.21 -25.58 12.81
CA LEU A 376 21.23 -24.64 12.35
C LEU A 376 21.28 -23.40 13.26
N LEU A 377 20.11 -22.86 13.65
CA LEU A 377 20.02 -21.67 14.51
C LEU A 377 20.61 -21.87 15.91
N PRO A 378 20.38 -23.01 16.62
CA PRO A 378 21.01 -23.24 17.92
C PRO A 378 22.52 -23.46 17.83
N ARG A 379 23.02 -24.02 16.71
CA ARG A 379 24.46 -24.25 16.49
C ARG A 379 25.22 -22.98 16.16
N HIS A 380 24.57 -22.03 15.49
CA HIS A 380 25.16 -20.75 15.11
C HIS A 380 24.26 -19.58 15.58
N PRO A 381 24.20 -19.31 16.89
CA PRO A 381 23.43 -18.18 17.41
C PRO A 381 24.03 -16.86 16.93
N MET A 382 23.19 -15.91 16.52
CA MET A 382 23.66 -14.56 16.21
C MET A 382 24.24 -13.89 17.46
N SER A 383 25.51 -13.52 17.40
CA SER A 383 26.15 -12.61 18.35
C SER A 383 25.49 -11.24 18.29
N GLY A 384 24.50 -11.01 19.16
CA GLY A 384 23.82 -9.71 19.29
C GLY A 384 22.31 -9.80 19.52
N THR A 385 21.66 -10.93 19.26
CA THR A 385 20.24 -11.10 19.59
C THR A 385 20.12 -11.83 20.93
N SER A 386 20.42 -11.11 22.01
CA SER A 386 19.93 -11.52 23.33
C SER A 386 18.41 -11.61 23.23
N ARG A 387 17.88 -12.83 23.26
CA ARG A 387 16.44 -13.11 23.42
C ARG A 387 15.92 -12.19 24.53
N PRO A 388 15.10 -11.17 24.26
CA PRO A 388 14.60 -10.32 25.33
C PRO A 388 13.67 -11.21 26.14
N LYS A 389 14.09 -11.46 27.38
CA LYS A 389 13.32 -12.16 28.38
C LYS A 389 12.06 -11.34 28.59
N SER A 390 10.94 -11.86 28.09
CA SER A 390 9.55 -11.43 28.34
C SER A 390 9.42 -10.40 29.45
N SER A 391 9.47 -9.11 29.09
CA SER A 391 9.11 -8.01 29.98
C SER A 391 7.86 -7.35 29.40
N PHE A 392 6.78 -7.51 30.16
CA PHE A 392 5.47 -6.89 30.00
C PHE A 392 5.62 -5.37 29.83
N GLY A 393 5.46 -4.81 28.61
CA GLY A 393 5.48 -3.35 28.42
C GLY A 393 5.72 -2.76 27.04
N GLU A 394 5.81 -3.54 25.95
CA GLU A 394 6.23 -3.02 24.63
C GLU A 394 5.12 -3.03 23.55
N ASP A 395 3.85 -3.02 23.98
CA ASP A 395 2.70 -3.21 23.07
C ASP A 395 2.28 -1.96 22.27
N PHE A 396 2.87 -0.78 22.53
CA PHE A 396 2.48 0.46 21.82
C PHE A 396 3.40 0.86 20.65
N SER A 397 4.62 0.32 20.56
CA SER A 397 5.58 0.66 19.48
C SER A 397 5.51 -0.32 18.29
N ALA A 398 4.98 -1.54 18.50
CA ALA A 398 4.95 -2.59 17.50
C ALA A 398 4.02 -2.33 16.30
N VAL A 399 3.00 -1.47 16.46
CA VAL A 399 1.97 -1.23 15.43
C VAL A 399 2.50 -0.39 14.25
N VAL A 400 3.59 0.38 14.42
CA VAL A 400 4.15 1.22 13.35
C VAL A 400 5.24 0.47 12.54
N SER A 401 5.76 -0.65 13.05
CA SER A 401 6.88 -1.41 12.46
C SER A 401 6.47 -2.70 11.75
N GLU A 402 5.21 -2.84 11.33
CA GLU A 402 4.73 -4.08 10.68
C GLU A 402 5.46 -4.41 9.35
N LYS A 403 6.06 -3.39 8.71
CA LYS A 403 6.78 -3.54 7.44
C LYS A 403 8.22 -4.05 7.57
N SER A 404 8.79 -3.99 8.77
CA SER A 404 10.19 -4.36 9.07
C SER A 404 10.32 -5.82 9.54
N MET A 405 9.27 -6.35 10.16
CA MET A 405 9.37 -7.57 10.97
C MET A 405 9.61 -8.87 10.19
N SER A 406 9.16 -8.99 8.94
CA SER A 406 9.42 -10.19 8.12
C SER A 406 10.89 -10.27 7.67
N SER A 407 11.54 -9.12 7.47
CA SER A 407 12.98 -9.09 7.20
C SER A 407 13.79 -9.45 8.44
N ASP A 408 13.31 -9.05 9.63
CA ASP A 408 14.00 -9.32 10.89
C ASP A 408 13.97 -10.80 11.28
N SER A 409 12.88 -11.53 10.98
CA SER A 409 12.79 -12.97 11.26
C SER A 409 13.71 -13.84 10.40
N VAL A 410 14.14 -13.36 9.23
CA VAL A 410 15.01 -14.12 8.30
C VAL A 410 16.49 -13.87 8.57
N LYS A 411 16.87 -12.74 9.17
CA LYS A 411 18.28 -12.40 9.49
C LYS A 411 19.02 -13.49 10.30
N PRO A 412 18.43 -14.15 11.31
CA PRO A 412 19.08 -15.23 12.05
C PRO A 412 19.44 -16.42 11.16
N TRP A 413 18.61 -16.72 10.16
CA TRP A 413 18.86 -17.81 9.23
C TRP A 413 20.02 -17.53 8.28
N VAL A 414 20.10 -16.30 7.76
CA VAL A 414 21.17 -15.89 6.85
C VAL A 414 22.52 -15.92 7.58
N SER A 415 22.58 -15.31 8.76
CA SER A 415 23.81 -15.29 9.58
C SER A 415 24.23 -16.68 10.06
N ALA A 416 23.27 -17.54 10.45
CA ALA A 416 23.57 -18.93 10.81
C ALA A 416 24.06 -19.74 9.61
N ALA A 417 23.53 -19.50 8.41
CA ALA A 417 23.98 -20.16 7.18
C ALA A 417 25.39 -19.71 6.79
N ASP A 418 25.69 -18.41 6.88
CA ASP A 418 27.03 -17.87 6.65
C ASP A 418 28.03 -18.40 7.67
N SER A 419 27.63 -18.46 8.94
CA SER A 419 28.46 -19.01 10.02
C SER A 419 28.71 -20.51 9.85
N ALA A 420 27.70 -21.28 9.44
CA ALA A 420 27.86 -22.70 9.12
C ALA A 420 28.80 -22.89 7.93
N LYS A 421 28.67 -22.07 6.89
CA LYS A 421 29.57 -22.10 5.73
C LYS A 421 31.01 -21.84 6.14
N ILE A 422 31.26 -20.78 6.93
CA ILE A 422 32.61 -20.46 7.41
C ILE A 422 33.16 -21.60 8.26
N ALA A 423 32.38 -22.15 9.20
CA ALA A 423 32.80 -23.27 10.03
C ALA A 423 33.15 -24.52 9.20
N THR A 424 32.38 -24.82 8.14
CA THR A 424 32.72 -25.94 7.25
C THR A 424 34.01 -25.71 6.46
N LEU A 425 34.24 -24.46 6.02
CA LEU A 425 35.47 -24.11 5.31
C LEU A 425 36.69 -24.18 6.24
N GLU A 426 36.55 -23.76 7.50
CA GLU A 426 37.58 -23.85 8.51
C GLU A 426 37.97 -25.31 8.82
N VAL A 427 36.99 -26.19 9.03
CA VAL A 427 37.24 -27.63 9.23
C VAL A 427 37.94 -28.27 8.03
N VAL A 428 37.56 -27.89 6.81
CA VAL A 428 38.22 -28.40 5.60
C VAL A 428 39.66 -27.87 5.50
N ALA A 429 39.89 -26.60 5.82
CA ALA A 429 41.23 -26.02 5.85
C ALA A 429 42.13 -26.72 6.89
N GLU A 430 41.63 -26.92 8.11
CA GLU A 430 42.33 -27.65 9.18
C GLU A 430 42.70 -29.07 8.74
N LYS A 431 41.78 -29.79 8.07
CA LYS A 431 42.06 -31.15 7.55
C LYS A 431 43.08 -31.16 6.41
N ILE A 432 43.10 -30.13 5.57
CA ILE A 432 44.12 -29.98 4.52
C ILE A 432 45.48 -29.70 5.15
N GLU A 433 45.54 -28.82 6.15
CA GLU A 433 46.78 -28.53 6.89
C GLU A 433 47.30 -29.76 7.63
N GLU A 434 46.44 -30.49 8.36
CA GLU A 434 46.80 -31.78 8.97
C GLU A 434 47.34 -32.78 7.93
N GLY A 435 46.68 -32.88 6.77
CA GLY A 435 47.10 -33.74 5.67
C GLY A 435 48.46 -33.33 5.09
N GLN A 436 48.72 -32.03 4.97
CA GLN A 436 50.00 -31.50 4.51
C GLN A 436 51.11 -31.80 5.52
N VAL A 437 50.88 -31.59 6.82
CA VAL A 437 51.84 -31.92 7.88
C VAL A 437 52.13 -33.43 7.90
N ALA A 438 51.11 -34.26 7.74
CA ALA A 438 51.29 -35.71 7.64
C ALA A 438 52.09 -36.12 6.40
N LEU A 439 51.84 -35.47 5.25
CA LEU A 439 52.61 -35.69 4.02
C LEU A 439 54.07 -35.29 4.20
N GLU A 440 54.35 -34.10 4.75
CA GLU A 440 55.71 -33.62 5.03
C GLU A 440 56.44 -34.57 5.99
N SER A 441 55.76 -35.05 7.03
CA SER A 441 56.31 -36.05 7.95
C SER A 441 56.63 -37.38 7.25
N SER A 442 55.74 -37.85 6.37
CA SER A 442 55.97 -39.07 5.59
C SER A 442 57.12 -38.92 4.60
N MET A 443 57.25 -37.75 3.97
CA MET A 443 58.33 -37.42 3.03
C MET A 443 59.68 -37.36 3.76
N ALA A 444 59.72 -36.76 4.95
CA ALA A 444 60.91 -36.74 5.78
C ALA A 444 61.34 -38.15 6.21
N ALA A 445 60.38 -39.01 6.59
CA ALA A 445 60.65 -40.41 6.92
C ALA A 445 61.18 -41.20 5.71
N LEU A 446 60.64 -40.98 4.51
CA LEU A 446 61.15 -41.60 3.28
C LEU A 446 62.57 -41.15 2.95
N GLN A 447 62.88 -39.86 3.12
CA GLN A 447 64.24 -39.34 2.94
C GLN A 447 65.23 -39.94 3.96
N GLU A 448 64.78 -40.21 5.19
CA GLU A 448 65.59 -40.90 6.19
C GLU A 448 65.85 -42.36 5.78
N ILE A 449 64.84 -43.08 5.31
CA ILE A 449 64.98 -44.44 4.79
C ILE A 449 65.93 -44.47 3.58
N ASP A 450 65.83 -43.51 2.66
CA ASP A 450 66.69 -43.38 1.48
C ASP A 450 68.17 -43.12 1.87
N ARG A 451 68.40 -42.33 2.92
CA ARG A 451 69.73 -42.16 3.54
C ARG A 451 70.25 -43.47 4.14
N LEU A 452 69.41 -44.24 4.83
CA LEU A 452 69.79 -45.53 5.43
C LEU A 452 70.07 -46.61 4.37
N LEU A 453 69.37 -46.59 3.25
CA LEU A 453 69.59 -47.48 2.09
C LEU A 453 70.85 -47.12 1.28
N GLY A 454 71.55 -46.04 1.64
CA GLY A 454 72.80 -45.62 1.01
C GLY A 454 72.63 -44.96 -0.36
N GLN A 455 71.39 -44.70 -0.80
CA GLN A 455 71.08 -43.99 -2.05
C GLN A 455 71.33 -42.48 -1.93
N GLY A 456 71.43 -41.94 -0.71
CA GLY A 456 71.78 -40.54 -0.45
C GLY A 456 73.26 -40.15 -0.66
N ARG A 457 74.14 -41.08 -1.05
CA ARG A 457 75.54 -40.74 -1.43
C ARG A 457 75.63 -40.38 -2.91
N GLN A 458 74.99 -39.28 -3.30
CA GLN A 458 75.36 -38.61 -4.55
C GLN A 458 76.71 -37.92 -4.35
N VAL A 459 77.71 -38.45 -5.05
CA VAL A 459 78.96 -37.78 -5.41
C VAL A 459 78.60 -36.44 -6.08
N PRO A 460 79.28 -35.33 -5.77
CA PRO A 460 79.08 -34.10 -6.52
C PRO A 460 79.78 -34.24 -7.88
N GLU A 461 79.09 -34.74 -8.89
CA GLU A 461 79.55 -34.62 -10.27
C GLU A 461 79.00 -33.33 -10.88
N ARG A 462 79.95 -32.46 -11.25
CA ARG A 462 79.74 -31.31 -12.13
C ARG A 462 79.35 -31.78 -13.52
N GLU A 463 78.38 -31.07 -14.08
CA GLU A 463 78.22 -30.70 -15.50
C GLU A 463 78.16 -31.81 -16.56
N ALA A 464 76.96 -32.01 -17.12
CA ALA A 464 76.80 -32.14 -18.56
C ALA A 464 75.38 -31.75 -19.01
N VAL A 465 75.36 -30.92 -20.05
CA VAL A 465 74.24 -30.44 -20.85
C VAL A 465 73.53 -31.59 -21.60
N GLY A 466 72.20 -31.52 -21.73
CA GLY A 466 71.36 -32.33 -22.64
C GLY A 466 69.91 -32.36 -22.13
N ASP A 467 69.03 -31.47 -22.56
CA ASP A 467 68.14 -31.61 -23.72
C ASP A 467 67.21 -32.85 -23.66
N ALA A 468 65.95 -32.63 -23.28
CA ALA A 468 64.72 -33.41 -23.53
C ALA A 468 63.61 -32.79 -22.63
N THR A 469 62.76 -31.89 -23.10
CA THR A 469 61.46 -32.20 -23.74
C THR A 469 60.89 -33.57 -23.35
N GLU A 470 60.36 -33.67 -22.13
CA GLU A 470 59.33 -34.67 -21.83
C GLU A 470 58.11 -33.99 -21.22
N GLU A 471 56.98 -34.40 -21.78
CA GLU A 471 55.73 -33.67 -21.82
C GLU A 471 54.92 -33.81 -20.54
N ASP A 472 54.17 -32.74 -20.27
CA ASP A 472 53.20 -32.58 -19.21
C ASP A 472 51.99 -33.51 -19.45
N ILE A 473 52.07 -34.75 -18.92
CA ILE A 473 51.08 -35.83 -19.08
C ILE A 473 49.69 -35.49 -18.49
N TRP A 474 49.53 -34.39 -17.75
CA TRP A 474 48.30 -34.12 -16.99
C TRP A 474 47.37 -33.04 -17.57
N LEU A 475 47.67 -32.43 -18.71
CA LEU A 475 46.82 -31.37 -19.31
C LEU A 475 45.99 -31.81 -20.54
N GLY A 476 46.03 -33.09 -20.90
CA GLY A 476 45.46 -33.60 -22.15
C GLY A 476 44.12 -34.35 -22.05
N GLN A 477 43.14 -33.90 -21.27
CA GLN A 477 41.80 -34.52 -21.37
C GLN A 477 40.66 -33.53 -21.14
N GLY A 478 40.23 -32.87 -22.21
CA GLY A 478 39.07 -31.98 -22.14
C GLY A 478 38.76 -31.15 -23.37
N SER A 479 38.81 -31.71 -24.59
CA SER A 479 38.10 -31.15 -25.75
C SER A 479 38.07 -32.11 -26.94
N ALA A 480 37.03 -32.95 -27.01
CA ALA A 480 36.52 -33.49 -28.25
C ALA A 480 35.11 -34.07 -28.02
N ASN A 481 34.08 -33.21 -28.11
CA ASN A 481 32.75 -33.68 -28.48
C ASN A 481 32.02 -32.61 -29.31
N LYS A 482 32.21 -32.71 -30.63
CA LYS A 482 31.30 -32.20 -31.65
C LYS A 482 31.21 -33.27 -32.73
N GLY A 483 30.07 -33.93 -32.76
CA GLY A 483 29.52 -34.72 -33.86
C GLY A 483 28.02 -34.52 -33.79
#